data_AF-V5I8B7-F1
#
_entry.id   AF-V5I8B7-F1
#
_cell.length_a   1.000
_cell.length_b   1.000
_cell.length_c   1.000
_cell.angle_alpha   90.00
_cell.angle_beta   90.00
_cell.angle_gamma   90.00
#
_symmetry.space_group_name_H-M   'P 1'
#
loop_
_entity.id
_entity.type
_entity.pdbx_description
1 polymer ?
#
loop_
_entity_poly.entity_id
_entity_poly.type
_entity_poly.pdbx_seq_one_letter_code
_entity_poly.pdbx_strand_id
1 'polypeptide(L)'
;MTFQIKGLAEAESKSINLNIVCLRFDAFVKRNDILFPICAPIYSSGINNLKSALTGELRIVRLDHCTSPAKGNKEIFILVERVTKKNIKVRFFEQDEKGDEIWSEYGKFNDMDVHHQYAIVFK
;
A
#
# COMPACT_ATOMS: atom_id res chain seq x y z
N MET A 1 36.52 -4.47 -14.54
CA MET A 1 35.64 -4.54 -13.36
C MET A 1 34.65 -3.36 -13.33
N THR A 2 35.09 -2.11 -13.51
CA THR A 2 34.22 -0.90 -13.50
C THR A 2 33.14 -0.87 -14.60
N PHE A 3 33.47 -1.27 -15.83
CA PHE A 3 32.49 -1.35 -16.93
C PHE A 3 31.36 -2.35 -16.67
N GLN A 4 31.67 -3.44 -15.96
CA GLN A 4 30.70 -4.50 -15.64
C GLN A 4 29.74 -4.05 -14.54
N ILE A 5 30.22 -3.38 -13.50
CA ILE A 5 29.38 -2.80 -12.44
C ILE A 5 28.43 -1.75 -13.02
N LYS A 6 28.93 -0.90 -13.95
CA LYS A 6 28.11 0.11 -14.62
C LYS A 6 26.95 -0.53 -15.40
N GLY A 7 27.23 -1.55 -16.21
CA GLY A 7 26.20 -2.25 -16.99
C GLY A 7 25.14 -2.93 -16.11
N LEU A 8 25.56 -3.53 -14.98
CA LEU A 8 24.63 -4.14 -14.02
C LEU A 8 23.74 -3.09 -13.34
N ALA A 9 24.31 -1.97 -12.91
CA ALA A 9 23.54 -0.88 -12.31
C ALA A 9 22.51 -0.29 -13.28
N GLU A 10 22.90 -0.09 -14.54
CA GLU A 10 21.98 0.39 -15.59
C GLU A 10 20.83 -0.59 -15.84
N ALA A 11 21.08 -1.91 -15.82
CA ALA A 11 20.03 -2.92 -15.95
C ALA A 11 19.07 -2.91 -14.75
N GLU A 12 19.60 -2.96 -13.53
CA GLU A 12 18.81 -2.98 -12.29
C GLU A 12 17.95 -1.72 -12.11
N SER A 13 18.48 -0.55 -12.48
CA SER A 13 17.75 0.72 -12.37
C SER A 13 16.43 0.74 -13.16
N LYS A 14 16.29 -0.10 -14.19
CA LYS A 14 15.08 -0.18 -15.02
C LYS A 14 13.96 -1.02 -14.39
N SER A 15 14.29 -1.90 -13.44
CA SER A 15 13.35 -2.82 -12.80
C SER A 15 13.16 -2.57 -11.30
N ILE A 16 13.90 -1.63 -10.72
CA ILE A 16 13.84 -1.37 -9.28
C ILE A 16 12.47 -0.85 -8.84
N ASN A 17 11.90 -1.47 -7.81
CA ASN A 17 10.69 -0.97 -7.15
C ASN A 17 11.09 0.04 -6.07
N LEU A 18 10.80 1.32 -6.30
CA LEU A 18 11.13 2.40 -5.36
C LEU A 18 10.18 2.51 -4.15
N ASN A 19 9.14 1.69 -4.09
CA ASN A 19 8.14 1.72 -3.01
C ASN A 19 8.27 0.56 -2.02
N ILE A 20 9.17 -0.40 -2.27
CA ILE A 20 9.35 -1.57 -1.42
C ILE A 20 10.83 -1.84 -1.25
N VAL A 21 11.27 -2.01 0.00
CA VAL A 21 12.63 -2.43 0.34
C VAL A 21 12.59 -3.70 1.19
N CYS A 22 13.71 -4.39 1.34
CA CYS A 22 13.86 -5.46 2.32
C CYS A 22 15.15 -5.24 3.11
N LEU A 23 15.19 -5.73 4.34
CA LEU A 23 16.40 -5.74 5.15
C LEU A 23 17.14 -7.05 4.89
N ARG A 24 18.45 -6.95 4.65
CA ARG A 24 19.35 -8.10 4.56
C ARG A 24 20.12 -8.21 5.88
N PHE A 25 20.14 -9.42 6.44
CA PHE A 25 20.88 -9.73 7.66
C PHE A 25 22.01 -10.70 7.33
N ASP A 26 23.24 -10.27 7.58
CA ASP A 26 24.44 -11.09 7.46
C ASP A 26 25.04 -11.28 8.86
N ALA A 27 25.35 -12.53 9.22
CA ALA A 27 25.96 -12.85 10.50
C ALA A 27 27.41 -13.29 10.31
N PHE A 28 28.31 -12.71 11.11
CA PHE A 28 29.74 -12.97 11.06
C PHE A 28 30.30 -13.31 12.43
N VAL A 29 31.34 -14.15 12.45
CA VAL A 29 32.19 -14.40 13.62
C VAL A 29 33.57 -13.81 13.35
N LYS A 30 34.15 -13.16 14.36
CA LYS A 30 35.50 -12.60 14.29
C LYS A 30 36.52 -13.63 14.77
N ARG A 31 37.52 -13.98 13.94
CA ARG A 31 38.66 -14.84 14.29
C ARG A 31 39.94 -14.22 13.77
N ASN A 32 40.94 -14.01 14.64
CA ASN A 32 42.22 -13.38 14.29
C ASN A 32 42.04 -12.06 13.51
N ASP A 33 41.16 -11.18 14.00
CA ASP A 33 40.78 -9.92 13.37
C ASP A 33 40.11 -9.99 11.98
N ILE A 34 39.75 -11.19 11.51
CA ILE A 34 39.04 -11.41 10.25
C ILE A 34 37.59 -11.84 10.52
N LEU A 35 36.64 -11.27 9.78
CA LEU A 35 35.22 -11.62 9.84
C LEU A 35 34.92 -12.78 8.88
N PHE A 36 34.33 -13.85 9.41
CA PHE A 36 33.89 -15.01 8.64
C PHE A 36 32.37 -15.16 8.71
N PRO A 37 31.66 -15.32 7.59
CA PRO A 37 30.22 -15.53 7.61
C PRO A 37 29.90 -16.86 8.31
N ILE A 38 28.92 -16.87 9.20
CA ILE A 38 28.51 -18.08 9.94
C ILE A 38 27.28 -18.77 9.33
N CYS A 39 26.56 -18.07 8.47
CA CYS A 39 25.40 -18.57 7.76
C CYS A 39 25.20 -17.81 6.45
N ALA A 40 24.31 -18.33 5.59
CA ALA A 40 23.84 -17.58 4.43
C ALA A 40 23.04 -16.35 4.88
N PRO A 41 23.07 -15.24 4.11
CA PRO A 41 22.26 -14.08 4.42
C PRO A 41 20.77 -14.42 4.39
N ILE A 42 20.01 -13.81 5.30
CA ILE A 42 18.55 -13.89 5.31
C ILE A 42 17.95 -12.52 5.04
N TYR A 43 16.76 -12.49 4.45
CA TYR A 43 16.05 -11.27 4.09
C TYR A 43 14.75 -11.16 4.89
N SER A 44 14.38 -9.95 5.30
CA SER A 44 13.06 -9.68 5.85
C SER A 44 11.98 -9.82 4.77
N SER A 45 10.72 -9.81 5.19
CA SER A 45 9.62 -9.46 4.29
C SER A 45 9.81 -8.06 3.70
N GLY A 46 9.11 -7.77 2.60
CA GLY A 46 9.07 -6.43 2.01
C GLY A 46 8.52 -5.39 2.99
N ILE A 47 9.15 -4.22 3.00
CA ILE A 47 8.79 -3.05 3.80
C ILE A 47 8.33 -1.97 2.83
N ASN A 48 7.07 -1.57 2.99
CA ASN A 48 6.40 -0.64 2.09
C ASN A 48 6.69 0.83 2.44
N ASN A 49 6.81 1.66 1.41
CA ASN A 49 6.83 3.11 1.55
C ASN A 49 5.42 3.63 1.84
N LEU A 50 5.16 4.00 3.10
CA LEU A 50 3.84 4.49 3.52
C LEU A 50 3.47 5.87 2.94
N LYS A 51 4.41 6.61 2.34
CA LYS A 51 4.13 7.90 1.67
C LYS A 51 3.64 7.74 0.22
N SER A 52 3.66 6.52 -0.32
CA SER A 52 3.25 6.23 -1.69
C SER A 52 1.76 5.90 -1.77
N ALA A 53 1.07 6.38 -2.81
CA ALA A 53 -0.34 6.04 -3.04
C ALA A 53 -0.56 4.57 -3.45
N LEU A 54 0.52 3.84 -3.76
CA LEU A 54 0.48 2.43 -4.18
C LEU A 54 0.65 1.46 -3.01
N THR A 55 1.43 1.85 -2.00
CA THR A 55 1.83 0.99 -0.88
C THR A 55 1.51 1.59 0.49
N GLY A 56 0.93 2.79 0.51
CA GLY A 56 0.44 3.46 1.70
C GLY A 56 -0.80 2.78 2.26
N GLU A 57 -1.03 2.99 3.54
CA GLU A 57 -2.20 2.46 4.24
C GLU A 57 -3.46 3.21 3.80
N LEU A 58 -4.53 2.45 3.51
CA LEU A 58 -5.83 3.04 3.22
C LEU A 58 -6.49 3.47 4.53
N ARG A 59 -6.79 4.76 4.64
CA ARG A 59 -7.41 5.32 5.85
C ARG A 59 -8.46 6.36 5.50
N ILE A 60 -9.65 6.21 6.08
CA ILE A 60 -10.69 7.24 6.07
C ILE A 60 -10.36 8.24 7.18
N VAL A 61 -10.20 9.52 6.82
CA VAL A 61 -9.85 10.60 7.74
C VAL A 61 -11.11 11.24 8.32
N ARG A 62 -12.11 11.49 7.47
CA ARG A 62 -13.37 12.11 7.86
C ARG A 62 -14.46 11.76 6.86
N LEU A 63 -15.68 11.62 7.36
CA LEU A 63 -16.91 11.47 6.58
C LEU A 63 -17.73 12.75 6.77
N ASP A 64 -18.37 13.26 5.71
CA ASP A 64 -19.38 14.32 5.85
C ASP A 64 -20.67 13.77 6.49
N HIS A 65 -21.06 12.55 6.11
CA HIS A 65 -22.25 11.85 6.58
C HIS A 65 -21.90 10.41 6.95
N CYS A 66 -22.39 9.94 8.10
CA CYS A 66 -22.29 8.55 8.54
C CYS A 66 -23.61 7.76 8.41
N THR A 67 -24.66 8.38 7.85
CA THR A 67 -25.97 7.75 7.66
C THR A 67 -26.59 8.14 6.32
N SER A 68 -27.35 7.21 5.76
CA SER A 68 -28.01 7.33 4.45
C SER A 68 -29.33 6.53 4.46
N PRO A 69 -30.35 6.91 3.66
CA PRO A 69 -31.52 6.07 3.45
C PRO A 69 -31.14 4.69 2.91
N ALA A 70 -31.86 3.64 3.31
CA ALA A 70 -31.62 2.27 2.82
C ALA A 70 -31.75 2.14 1.28
N LYS A 71 -32.47 3.07 0.62
CA LYS A 71 -32.56 3.15 -0.84
C LYS A 71 -31.27 3.66 -1.52
N GLY A 72 -30.28 4.12 -0.75
CA GLY A 72 -29.01 4.67 -1.25
C GLY A 72 -29.15 6.00 -1.98
N ASN A 73 -28.19 6.30 -2.87
CA ASN A 73 -28.13 7.47 -3.76
C ASN A 73 -27.91 8.83 -3.08
N LYS A 74 -27.67 8.85 -1.76
CA LYS A 74 -27.20 10.05 -1.08
C LYS A 74 -25.73 10.27 -1.47
N GLU A 75 -25.42 11.48 -1.92
CA GLU A 75 -24.03 11.86 -2.19
C GLU A 75 -23.27 12.04 -0.87
N ILE A 76 -22.09 11.42 -0.78
CA ILE A 76 -21.24 11.39 0.41
C ILE A 76 -19.84 11.84 0.01
N PHE A 77 -19.26 12.73 0.81
CA PHE A 77 -17.91 13.22 0.69
C PHE A 77 -17.04 12.61 1.77
N ILE A 78 -15.97 11.92 1.37
CA ILE A 78 -15.03 11.32 2.31
C ILE A 78 -13.64 11.86 2.08
N LEU A 79 -12.97 12.23 3.17
CA LEU A 79 -11.55 12.55 3.18
C LEU A 79 -10.76 11.29 3.49
N VAL A 80 -9.73 11.03 2.72
CA VAL A 80 -8.90 9.82 2.80
C VAL A 80 -7.42 10.18 2.81
N GLU A 81 -6.59 9.28 3.33
CA GLU A 81 -5.16 9.29 3.02
C GLU A 81 -4.92 9.09 1.51
N ARG A 82 -3.70 9.39 1.05
CA ARG A 82 -3.39 9.43 -0.38
C ARG A 82 -3.75 8.12 -1.10
N VAL A 83 -4.71 8.17 -2.03
CA VAL A 83 -5.15 7.01 -2.84
C VAL A 83 -4.77 7.11 -4.32
N THR A 84 -4.85 5.99 -5.04
CA THR A 84 -4.72 5.94 -6.50
C THR A 84 -6.10 6.00 -7.15
N LYS A 85 -6.34 6.96 -8.05
CA LYS A 85 -7.66 7.19 -8.66
C LYS A 85 -8.27 5.97 -9.34
N LYS A 86 -7.46 5.21 -10.08
CA LYS A 86 -7.89 4.06 -10.90
C LYS A 86 -8.02 2.74 -10.13
N ASN A 87 -7.58 2.71 -8.87
CA ASN A 87 -7.50 1.49 -8.08
C ASN A 87 -7.98 1.75 -6.66
N ILE A 88 -9.19 2.29 -6.54
CA ILE A 88 -9.83 2.55 -5.26
C ILE A 88 -11.33 2.24 -5.38
N LYS A 89 -11.91 1.71 -4.31
CA LYS A 89 -13.34 1.47 -4.16
C LYS A 89 -13.76 1.83 -2.74
N VAL A 90 -15.00 2.27 -2.57
CA VAL A 90 -15.62 2.42 -1.26
C VAL A 90 -16.53 1.22 -1.06
N ARG A 91 -16.29 0.43 -0.02
CA ARG A 91 -17.02 -0.81 0.25
C ARG A 91 -17.83 -0.67 1.53
N PHE A 92 -19.12 -0.91 1.42
CA PHE A 92 -20.03 -1.09 2.53
C PHE A 92 -20.19 -2.58 2.78
N PHE A 93 -20.25 -2.99 4.05
CA PHE A 93 -20.48 -4.37 4.41
C PHE A 93 -21.14 -4.48 5.77
N GLU A 94 -21.81 -5.60 5.99
CA GLU A 94 -22.42 -5.98 7.25
C GLU A 94 -21.88 -7.36 7.66
N GLN A 95 -21.60 -7.52 8.95
CA GLN A 95 -21.18 -8.78 9.54
C GLN A 95 -22.22 -9.25 10.55
N ASP A 96 -22.36 -10.57 10.68
CA ASP A 96 -23.15 -11.17 11.75
C ASP A 96 -22.41 -11.14 13.11
N GLU A 97 -23.02 -11.70 14.15
CA GLU A 97 -22.44 -11.76 15.50
C GLU A 97 -21.15 -12.60 15.58
N LYS A 98 -20.88 -13.45 14.59
CA LYS A 98 -19.66 -14.27 14.50
C LYS A 98 -18.55 -13.57 13.73
N GLY A 99 -18.85 -12.41 13.14
CA GLY A 99 -17.93 -11.66 12.29
C GLY A 99 -17.93 -12.12 10.83
N ASP A 100 -18.86 -13.00 10.44
CA ASP A 100 -19.00 -13.46 9.07
C ASP A 100 -19.72 -12.39 8.23
N GLU A 101 -19.18 -12.06 7.06
CA GLU A 101 -19.79 -11.08 6.16
C GLU A 101 -21.09 -11.64 5.55
N ILE A 102 -22.20 -10.93 5.77
CA ILE A 102 -23.54 -11.32 5.28
C ILE A 102 -24.03 -10.45 4.12
N TRP A 103 -23.46 -9.25 3.98
CA TRP A 103 -23.78 -8.33 2.88
C TRP A 103 -22.59 -7.44 2.58
N SER A 104 -22.37 -7.14 1.30
CA SER A 104 -21.50 -6.05 0.89
C SER A 104 -21.95 -5.44 -0.43
N GLU A 105 -21.60 -4.16 -0.61
CA GLU A 105 -21.84 -3.42 -1.84
C GLU A 105 -20.82 -2.28 -2.00
N TYR A 106 -20.62 -1.83 -3.23
CA TYR A 106 -19.72 -0.72 -3.55
C TYR A 106 -20.46 0.59 -3.76
N GLY A 107 -19.90 1.66 -3.19
CA GLY A 107 -20.28 3.02 -3.55
C GLY A 107 -19.99 3.32 -5.02
N LYS A 108 -20.89 4.07 -5.66
CA LYS A 108 -20.82 4.44 -7.07
C LYS A 108 -20.10 5.77 -7.24
N PHE A 109 -18.99 5.73 -7.95
CA PHE A 109 -18.20 6.90 -8.36
C PHE A 109 -17.28 6.52 -9.51
N ASN A 110 -16.66 7.50 -10.16
CA ASN A 110 -15.66 7.31 -11.21
C ASN A 110 -14.32 8.00 -10.84
N ASP A 111 -13.29 7.81 -11.66
CA ASP A 111 -11.94 8.35 -11.42
C ASP A 111 -11.91 9.89 -11.22
N MET A 112 -12.85 10.63 -11.81
CA MET A 112 -12.94 12.09 -11.70
C MET A 112 -13.50 12.53 -10.35
N ASP A 113 -14.30 11.69 -9.70
CA ASP A 113 -14.85 11.93 -8.37
C ASP A 113 -13.80 11.74 -7.25
N VAL A 114 -12.62 11.21 -7.59
CA VAL A 114 -11.44 11.18 -6.71
C VAL A 114 -10.68 12.50 -6.82
N HIS A 115 -10.93 13.38 -5.85
CA HIS A 115 -10.38 14.74 -5.81
C HIS A 115 -8.95 14.74 -5.25
N HIS A 116 -7.99 15.12 -6.09
CA HIS A 116 -6.55 15.24 -5.79
C HIS A 116 -5.93 14.10 -4.96
N GLN A 117 -6.45 12.87 -5.05
CA GLN A 117 -6.01 11.70 -4.27
C GLN A 117 -6.35 11.74 -2.76
N TYR A 118 -7.05 12.75 -2.27
CA TYR A 118 -7.29 12.94 -0.83
C TYR A 118 -8.77 13.05 -0.45
N ALA A 119 -9.67 13.08 -1.42
CA ALA A 119 -11.09 12.94 -1.18
C ALA A 119 -11.76 12.12 -2.27
N ILE A 120 -12.89 11.51 -1.91
CA ILE A 120 -13.74 10.75 -2.83
C ILE A 120 -15.18 11.23 -2.62
N VAL A 121 -15.86 11.54 -3.71
CA VAL A 121 -17.30 11.77 -3.73
C VAL A 121 -17.97 10.53 -4.31
N PHE A 122 -18.95 9.95 -3.62
CA PHE A 122 -19.64 8.75 -4.10
C PHE A 122 -21.12 8.72 -3.68
N LYS A 123 -21.86 7.76 -4.23
CA LYS A 123 -23.28 7.49 -3.95
C LYS A 123 -23.58 6.05 -3.60
#